data_AF-A0A961XVG4-F1
#
_entry.id   AF-A0A961XVG4-F1
#
_cell.length_a   1.000
_cell.length_b   1.000
_cell.length_c   1.000
_cell.angle_alpha   90.00
_cell.angle_beta   90.00
_cell.angle_gamma   90.00
#
_symmetry.space_group_name_H-M   'P 1'
#
loop_
_entity.id
_entity.type
_entity.pdbx_description
1 polymer ?
#
loop_
_entity_poly.entity_id
_entity_poly.type
_entity_poly.pdbx_seq_one_letter_code
_entity_poly.pdbx_strand_id
1 'polypeptide(L)' 'TELRDMTVFHEVLNKRGKPFDISFGEPIDPEALAGDLDQATRRLRHHCAVTLKNDPDARYE' A
#
# COMPACT_ATOMS: atom_id res chain seq x y z
N THR A 1 -19.81 -16.94 3.79
CA THR A 1 -20.28 -15.65 3.24
C THR A 1 -19.25 -15.22 2.23
N GLU A 2 -19.60 -15.25 0.95
CA GLU A 2 -18.69 -15.13 -0.20
C GLU A 2 -17.82 -13.86 -0.18
N LEU A 3 -16.57 -14.02 -0.63
CA LEU A 3 -15.73 -12.93 -1.14
C LEU A 3 -16.46 -12.33 -2.35
N ARG A 4 -17.15 -11.22 -2.14
CA ARG A 4 -17.82 -10.51 -3.23
C ARG A 4 -16.76 -9.87 -4.11
N ASP A 5 -16.84 -10.18 -5.40
CA ASP A 5 -16.17 -9.53 -6.52
C ASP A 5 -15.81 -8.06 -6.26
N MET A 6 -14.58 -7.82 -5.78
CA MET A 6 -13.98 -6.50 -5.90
C MET A 6 -13.55 -6.35 -7.35
N THR A 7 -14.43 -5.81 -8.18
CA THR A 7 -14.15 -5.43 -9.56
C THR A 7 -13.15 -4.25 -9.62
N VAL A 8 -11.90 -4.49 -9.23
CA VAL A 8 -10.77 -3.59 -9.51
C VAL A 8 -10.27 -3.76 -10.97
N PHE A 9 -10.94 -4.57 -11.78
CA PHE A 9 -10.55 -4.77 -13.19
C PHE A 9 -11.21 -3.75 -14.15
N HIS A 10 -12.30 -3.09 -13.77
CA HIS A 10 -12.96 -2.11 -14.66
C HIS A 10 -12.34 -0.71 -14.61
N GLU A 11 -11.58 -0.34 -13.57
CA GLU A 11 -10.86 0.94 -13.55
C GLU A 11 -9.63 0.96 -14.47
N VAL A 12 -9.08 -0.21 -14.82
CA VAL A 12 -7.92 -0.32 -15.71
C VAL A 12 -8.31 -0.19 -17.19
N LEU A 13 -9.58 -0.40 -17.54
CA LEU A 13 -10.08 -0.27 -18.92
C LEU A 13 -10.00 1.18 -19.45
N ASN A 14 -10.10 2.18 -18.56
CA ASN A 14 -9.97 3.59 -18.90
C ASN A 14 -8.53 4.12 -18.88
N LYS A 15 -7.53 3.25 -18.64
CA LYS A 15 -6.11 3.60 -18.57
C LYS A 15 -5.24 2.89 -19.61
N ARG A 16 -5.85 2.25 -20.61
CA ARG A 16 -5.12 1.62 -21.73
C ARG A 16 -4.18 2.64 -22.38
N GLY A 17 -2.87 2.35 -22.36
CA GLY A 17 -1.83 3.20 -22.95
C GLY A 17 -1.30 4.32 -22.04
N LYS A 18 -1.73 4.41 -20.78
CA LYS A 18 -1.12 5.32 -19.80
C LYS A 18 0.01 4.61 -19.04
N PRO A 19 1.20 5.22 -18.92
CA PRO A 19 2.23 4.69 -18.04
C PRO A 19 1.76 4.79 -16.59
N PHE A 20 2.17 3.81 -15.77
CA PHE A 20 2.00 3.84 -14.33
C PHE A 20 3.37 3.85 -13.70
N ASP A 21 3.58 4.77 -12.78
CA ASP A 21 4.76 4.79 -11.93
C ASP A 21 4.46 4.00 -10.66
N ILE A 22 5.33 3.04 -10.35
CA ILE A 22 5.26 2.21 -9.15
C ILE A 22 6.56 2.40 -8.39
N SER A 23 6.46 2.75 -7.11
CA SER A 23 7.59 2.86 -6.20
C SER A 23 7.55 1.73 -5.19
N PHE A 24 8.71 1.11 -4.95
CA PHE A 24 8.92 0.14 -3.88
C PHE A 24 9.79 0.79 -2.81
N GLY A 25 9.26 0.94 -1.61
CA GLY A 25 10.01 1.49 -0.48
C GLY A 25 11.01 0.49 0.11
N GLU A 26 11.73 0.93 1.15
CA GLU A 26 12.66 0.07 1.88
C GLU A 26 11.94 -1.13 2.54
N PRO A 27 12.64 -2.28 2.74
CA PRO A 27 12.09 -3.41 3.49
C PRO A 27 11.70 -3.02 4.93
N ILE A 28 10.57 -3.53 5.39
CA ILE A 28 10.08 -3.31 6.77
C ILE A 28 10.53 -4.48 7.63
N ASP A 29 11.17 -4.19 8.77
CA ASP A 29 11.49 -5.20 9.78
C ASP A 29 10.20 -5.77 10.39
N PRO A 30 9.98 -7.10 10.40
CA PRO A 30 8.82 -7.71 11.04
C PRO A 30 8.62 -7.29 12.50
N GLU A 31 9.70 -7.02 13.25
CA GLU A 31 9.60 -6.57 14.64
C GLU A 31 8.95 -5.18 14.77
N ALA A 32 9.05 -4.32 13.75
CA ALA A 32 8.41 -3.01 13.73
C ALA A 32 6.87 -3.08 13.63
N LEU A 33 6.35 -4.25 13.21
CA LEU A 33 4.92 -4.56 13.11
C LEU A 33 4.38 -5.30 14.33
N ALA A 34 5.21 -5.55 15.35
CA ALA A 34 4.78 -6.20 16.58
C ALA A 34 3.77 -5.35 17.37
N GLY A 35 2.93 -6.02 18.16
CA GLY A 35 1.95 -5.38 19.03
C GLY A 35 0.51 -5.53 18.53
N ASP A 36 -0.29 -4.49 18.70
CA ASP A 36 -1.71 -4.51 18.34
C ASP A 36 -1.90 -4.53 16.81
N LEU A 37 -2.65 -5.51 16.31
CA LEU A 37 -2.85 -5.76 14.88
C LEU A 37 -3.58 -4.63 14.16
N ASP A 38 -4.54 -3.98 14.83
CA ASP A 38 -5.31 -2.88 14.25
C ASP A 38 -4.42 -1.62 14.11
N GLN A 39 -3.60 -1.33 15.12
CA GLN A 39 -2.61 -0.26 15.04
C GLN A 39 -1.52 -0.52 13.99
N ALA A 40 -0.96 -1.73 13.95
CA ALA A 40 0.05 -2.10 12.95
C ALA A 40 -0.49 -1.96 11.52
N THR A 41 -1.72 -2.42 11.28
CA THR A 41 -2.40 -2.29 9.98
C THR A 41 -2.61 -0.82 9.59
N ARG A 42 -3.04 0.03 10.55
CA ARG A 42 -3.22 1.47 10.29
C ARG A 42 -1.91 2.17 9.95
N ARG A 43 -0.83 1.88 10.70
CA ARG A 43 0.51 2.41 10.44
C ARG A 43 1.03 1.99 9.07
N LEU A 44 0.91 0.71 8.73
CA LEU A 44 1.31 0.18 7.42
C LEU A 44 0.55 0.85 6.27
N ARG A 45 -0.77 1.00 6.40
CA ARG A 45 -1.58 1.70 5.39
C ARG A 45 -1.15 3.16 5.23
N HIS A 46 -0.91 3.87 6.33
CA HIS A 46 -0.47 5.26 6.30
C HIS A 46 0.88 5.40 5.61
N HIS A 47 1.85 4.54 5.97
CA HIS A 47 3.18 4.55 5.36
C HIS A 47 3.11 4.34 3.84
N CYS A 48 2.38 3.32 3.37
CA CYS A 48 2.29 3.04 1.94
C CYS A 48 1.50 4.10 1.14
N ALA A 49 0.40 4.63 1.68
CA ALA A 49 -0.51 5.51 0.93
C ALA A 49 -0.13 7.00 1.01
N VAL A 50 0.52 7.42 2.10
CA VAL A 50 0.82 8.83 2.38
C VAL A 50 2.33 9.05 2.40
N THR A 51 3.06 8.31 3.22
CA THR A 51 4.50 8.52 3.42
C THR A 51 5.28 8.23 2.13
N LEU A 52 5.18 7.02 1.57
CA LEU A 52 5.89 6.63 0.34
C LEU A 52 5.44 7.40 -0.90
N LYS A 53 4.22 7.95 -0.89
CA LYS A 53 3.74 8.82 -1.95
C LYS A 53 4.47 10.17 -1.95
N ASN A 54 4.79 10.69 -0.77
CA ASN A 54 5.47 11.97 -0.61
C ASN A 54 6.99 11.82 -0.72
N ASP A 55 7.52 10.71 -0.21
CA ASP A 55 8.94 10.37 -0.22
C ASP A 55 9.12 8.86 -0.46
N PRO A 56 9.47 8.45 -1.68
CA PRO A 56 9.65 7.04 -2.03
C PRO A 56 10.73 6.30 -1.23
N ASP A 57 11.69 7.03 -0.64
CA ASP A 57 12.82 6.48 0.12
C ASP A 57 12.58 6.55 1.65
N ALA A 58 11.38 6.97 2.08
CA ALA A 58 11.05 7.09 3.48
C ALA A 58 11.08 5.73 4.20
N ARG A 59 11.60 5.74 5.43
CA ARG A 59 11.63 4.56 6.30
C ARG A 59 10.33 4.37 7.06
N TYR A 60 10.04 3.12 7.40
CA TYR A 60 8.92 2.77 8.25
C TYR A 60 9.23 3.12 9.72
N GLU A 61 8.33 3.86 10.36
CA GLU A 61 8.43 4.30 11.77
C GLU A 61 7.30 3.76 12.64
#